data_AF-A0A973LIV4-F1
#
_entry.id   AF-A0A973LIV4-F1
#
_cell.length_a   1.000
_cell.length_b   1.000
_cell.length_c   1.000
_cell.angle_alpha   90.00
_cell.angle_beta   90.00
_cell.angle_gamma   90.00
#
_symmetry.space_group_name_H-M   'P 1'
#
loop_
_entity.id
_entity.type
_entity.pdbx_description
1 polymer ?
#
loop_
_entity_poly.entity_id
_entity_poly.type
_entity_poly.pdbx_seq_one_letter_code
_entity_poly.pdbx_strand_id
1 'polypeptide(L)'
;MTTTPPTTTGPTGWGAAMTLVRTAAACMAGWSLYVVARHYDVPALLAVVAGLVFDGVAYMCLRMASEAVRAARSAAGPVLATLGMAGISIYLNLVHARFTGGGRPAEVLYASPAVGLLLVSALAWASERAVARDERGETPMRLPAYGALGWALARNEAITNLRERAVAHVTSGASVPHPPASAVERKDHRALMREKFSRMDPADAVEIAASSHPDKSHAELAEMLATYGITVSTLDVALILSEAAVPTVKLDRVPQPTAAPTPAIGAKMRGECAPNAPQITGLSKADAITTMAHHLGGLDTPAETIATALAKHGRPVDTAYIRHRISKAKKKAAEATAQTEQQRAEYERRHGNGGYA
;
A
#
# COMPACT_ATOMS: atom_id res chain seq x y z
N MET A 1 18.26 10.02 18.97
CA MET A 1 17.37 8.95 19.46
C MET A 1 16.21 8.83 18.47
N THR A 2 16.33 7.92 17.52
CA THR A 2 15.30 7.60 16.52
C THR A 2 14.42 6.49 17.10
N THR A 3 13.29 6.88 17.69
CA THR A 3 12.27 5.93 18.14
C THR A 3 11.47 5.49 16.93
N THR A 4 11.78 4.32 16.39
CA THR A 4 10.92 3.63 15.42
C THR A 4 9.59 3.35 16.11
N PRO A 5 8.44 3.83 15.60
CA PRO A 5 7.16 3.54 16.22
C PRO A 5 6.88 2.03 16.13
N PRO A 6 6.25 1.43 17.16
CA PRO A 6 5.90 0.02 17.16
C PRO A 6 4.95 -0.28 16.01
N THR A 7 5.29 -1.29 15.21
CA THR A 7 4.44 -1.85 14.17
C THR A 7 3.26 -2.53 14.86
N THR A 8 2.13 -1.84 14.98
CA THR A 8 0.92 -2.40 15.58
C THR A 8 0.32 -3.44 14.65
N THR A 9 0.47 -4.70 15.04
CA THR A 9 -0.34 -5.82 14.55
C THR A 9 -1.81 -5.58 14.89
N GLY A 10 -2.66 -5.37 13.87
CA GLY A 10 -4.10 -5.64 13.97
C GLY A 10 -5.06 -4.82 13.08
N PRO A 11 -4.96 -4.82 11.74
CA PRO A 11 -6.01 -4.24 10.87
C PRO A 11 -7.34 -5.04 10.86
N THR A 12 -7.42 -6.20 11.51
CA THR A 12 -8.59 -7.10 11.48
C THR A 12 -9.70 -6.72 12.48
N GLY A 13 -9.35 -6.26 13.69
CA GLY A 13 -10.32 -5.99 14.76
C GLY A 13 -11.23 -4.79 14.47
N TRP A 14 -10.66 -3.70 13.93
CA TRP A 14 -11.43 -2.51 13.55
C TRP A 14 -12.40 -2.80 12.40
N GLY A 15 -11.95 -3.54 11.37
CA GLY A 15 -12.79 -3.92 10.24
C GLY A 15 -13.98 -4.79 10.67
N ALA A 16 -13.73 -5.76 11.55
CA ALA A 16 -14.78 -6.63 12.10
C ALA A 16 -15.80 -5.83 12.93
N ALA A 17 -15.33 -4.96 13.85
CA ALA A 17 -16.19 -4.12 14.67
C ALA A 17 -17.05 -3.17 13.81
N MET A 18 -16.46 -2.55 12.79
CA MET A 18 -17.17 -1.66 11.89
C MET A 18 -18.21 -2.40 11.05
N THR A 19 -17.89 -3.62 10.60
CA THR A 19 -18.84 -4.47 9.87
C THR A 19 -20.03 -4.82 10.76
N LEU A 20 -19.77 -5.25 11.99
CA LEU A 20 -20.80 -5.54 12.99
C LEU A 20 -21.73 -4.34 13.22
N VAL A 21 -21.16 -3.16 13.49
CA VAL A 21 -21.94 -1.93 13.76
C VAL A 21 -22.79 -1.54 12.55
N ARG A 22 -22.25 -1.63 11.32
CA ARG A 22 -22.99 -1.31 10.09
C ARG A 22 -24.13 -2.29 9.85
N THR A 23 -23.88 -3.59 10.00
CA THR A 23 -24.91 -4.62 9.84
C THR A 23 -26.00 -4.46 10.88
N ALA A 24 -25.65 -4.24 12.15
CA ALA A 24 -26.64 -4.00 13.21
C ALA A 24 -27.48 -2.75 12.93
N ALA A 25 -26.85 -1.64 12.50
CA ALA A 25 -27.55 -0.41 12.16
C ALA A 25 -28.51 -0.61 10.97
N ALA A 26 -28.09 -1.33 9.92
CA ALA A 26 -28.93 -1.67 8.78
C ALA A 26 -30.11 -2.55 9.20
N CYS A 27 -29.87 -3.65 9.92
CA CYS A 27 -30.95 -4.52 10.40
C CYS A 27 -31.97 -3.77 11.26
N MET A 28 -31.52 -2.86 12.13
CA MET A 28 -32.42 -2.02 12.94
C MET A 28 -33.24 -1.06 12.08
N ALA A 29 -32.62 -0.39 11.09
CA ALA A 29 -33.32 0.52 10.19
C ALA A 29 -34.32 -0.22 9.29
N GLY A 30 -33.90 -1.32 8.68
CA GLY A 30 -34.76 -2.19 7.86
C GLY A 30 -35.93 -2.78 8.65
N TRP A 31 -35.70 -3.20 9.90
CA TRP A 31 -36.79 -3.65 10.78
C TRP A 31 -37.76 -2.53 11.11
N SER A 32 -37.27 -1.34 11.47
CA SER A 32 -38.14 -0.19 11.74
C SER A 32 -38.95 0.21 10.51
N LEU A 33 -38.34 0.25 9.33
CA LEU A 33 -39.06 0.54 8.09
C LEU A 33 -40.10 -0.55 7.79
N TYR A 34 -39.78 -1.83 8.01
CA TYR A 34 -40.74 -2.91 7.88
C TYR A 34 -41.94 -2.71 8.79
N VAL A 35 -41.74 -2.43 10.08
CA VAL A 35 -42.84 -2.22 11.03
C VAL A 35 -43.69 -1.00 10.65
N VAL A 36 -43.06 0.10 10.27
CA VAL A 36 -43.76 1.30 9.79
C VAL A 36 -44.57 0.98 8.53
N ALA A 37 -44.00 0.29 7.55
CA ALA A 37 -44.69 -0.07 6.31
C ALA A 37 -45.87 -1.02 6.57
N ARG A 38 -45.70 -2.01 7.47
CA ARG A 38 -46.78 -2.93 7.87
C ARG A 38 -47.92 -2.21 8.60
N HIS A 39 -47.62 -1.17 9.37
CA HIS A 39 -48.63 -0.33 10.01
C HIS A 39 -49.52 0.42 9.00
N TYR A 40 -48.99 0.71 7.81
CA TYR A 40 -49.75 1.31 6.69
C TYR A 40 -50.23 0.27 5.67
N ASP A 41 -50.44 -0.97 6.11
CA ASP A 41 -50.98 -2.08 5.30
C ASP A 41 -50.16 -2.46 4.05
N VAL A 42 -48.90 -2.04 3.94
CA VAL A 42 -48.02 -2.44 2.83
C VAL A 42 -47.78 -3.96 2.89
N PRO A 43 -47.96 -4.72 1.79
CA PRO A 43 -47.73 -6.15 1.77
C PRO A 43 -46.34 -6.55 2.31
N ALA A 44 -46.25 -7.65 3.06
CA ALA A 44 -45.03 -8.02 3.78
C ALA A 44 -43.79 -8.13 2.88
N LEU A 45 -43.94 -8.72 1.69
CA LEU A 45 -42.84 -8.81 0.73
C LEU A 45 -42.34 -7.43 0.29
N LEU A 46 -43.26 -6.50 -0.01
CA LEU A 46 -42.91 -5.14 -0.42
C LEU A 46 -42.25 -4.35 0.73
N ALA A 47 -42.70 -4.56 1.97
CA ALA A 47 -42.10 -3.95 3.14
C ALA A 47 -40.65 -4.41 3.35
N VAL A 48 -40.37 -5.71 3.18
CA VAL A 48 -39.00 -6.25 3.25
C VAL A 48 -38.14 -5.68 2.12
N VAL A 49 -38.65 -5.66 0.89
CA VAL A 49 -37.91 -5.10 -0.26
C VAL A 49 -37.62 -3.60 -0.05
N ALA A 50 -38.58 -2.83 0.47
CA ALA A 50 -38.37 -1.42 0.78
C ALA A 50 -37.26 -1.21 1.83
N GLY A 51 -37.22 -2.05 2.87
CA GLY A 51 -36.13 -2.12 3.86
C GLY A 51 -34.76 -2.32 3.20
N LEU A 52 -34.65 -3.36 2.37
CA LEU A 52 -33.39 -3.69 1.68
C LEU A 52 -32.93 -2.59 0.72
N VAL A 53 -33.85 -1.97 -0.02
CA VAL A 53 -33.54 -0.85 -0.91
C VAL A 53 -33.06 0.36 -0.11
N PHE A 54 -33.74 0.69 1.00
CA PHE A 54 -33.34 1.78 1.87
C PHE A 54 -31.92 1.59 2.43
N ASP A 55 -31.63 0.42 3.00
CA ASP A 55 -30.31 0.10 3.54
C ASP A 55 -29.23 0.08 2.45
N GLY A 56 -29.56 -0.46 1.27
CA GLY A 56 -28.68 -0.46 0.11
C GLY A 56 -28.29 0.95 -0.33
N VAL A 57 -29.26 1.87 -0.42
CA VAL A 57 -29.02 3.28 -0.75
C VAL A 57 -28.18 3.96 0.33
N ALA A 58 -28.53 3.76 1.61
CA ALA A 58 -27.79 4.34 2.73
C ALA A 58 -26.32 3.88 2.74
N TYR A 59 -26.09 2.58 2.52
CA TYR A 59 -24.75 2.00 2.39
C TYR A 59 -23.98 2.58 1.20
N MET A 60 -24.62 2.75 0.04
CA MET A 60 -23.98 3.37 -1.13
C MET A 60 -23.60 4.84 -0.87
N CYS A 61 -24.48 5.63 -0.24
CA CYS A 61 -24.16 7.01 0.15
C CYS A 61 -22.94 7.07 1.08
N LEU A 62 -22.92 6.22 2.12
CA LEU A 62 -21.82 6.15 3.09
C LEU A 62 -20.49 5.73 2.41
N ARG A 63 -20.55 4.76 1.49
CA ARG A 63 -19.39 4.31 0.71
C ARG A 63 -18.87 5.43 -0.18
N MET A 64 -19.74 6.10 -0.94
CA MET A 64 -19.35 7.22 -1.80
C MET A 64 -18.77 8.39 -1.01
N ALA A 65 -19.29 8.68 0.19
CA ALA A 65 -18.73 9.68 1.08
C ALA A 65 -17.32 9.31 1.55
N SER A 66 -17.12 8.05 1.96
CA SER A 66 -15.82 7.54 2.38
C SER A 66 -14.81 7.55 1.24
N GLU A 67 -15.21 7.13 0.04
CA GLU A 67 -14.36 7.18 -1.17
C GLU A 67 -14.01 8.61 -1.58
N ALA A 68 -14.96 9.54 -1.49
CA ALA A 68 -14.70 10.94 -1.79
C ALA A 68 -13.69 11.56 -0.80
N VAL A 69 -13.83 11.26 0.49
CA VAL A 69 -12.91 11.71 1.55
C VAL A 69 -11.51 11.15 1.36
N ARG A 70 -11.38 9.83 1.12
CA ARG A 70 -10.09 9.18 0.87
C ARG A 70 -9.40 9.68 -0.38
N ALA A 71 -10.17 9.94 -1.43
CA ALA A 71 -9.66 10.52 -2.67
C ALA A 71 -9.35 12.03 -2.54
N ALA A 72 -9.50 12.63 -1.35
CA ALA A 72 -9.35 14.06 -1.11
C ALA A 72 -10.19 14.95 -2.05
N ARG A 73 -11.32 14.43 -2.54
CA ARG A 73 -12.27 15.16 -3.38
C ARG A 73 -13.31 15.87 -2.52
N SER A 74 -14.08 16.78 -3.13
CA SER A 74 -15.26 17.34 -2.48
C SER A 74 -16.23 16.22 -2.09
N ALA A 75 -16.38 15.99 -0.79
CA ALA A 75 -17.29 15.00 -0.23
C ALA A 75 -18.66 15.58 0.16
N ALA A 76 -18.92 16.87 -0.13
CA ALA A 76 -20.10 17.57 0.34
C ALA A 76 -21.41 16.88 -0.05
N GLY A 77 -21.58 16.54 -1.34
CA GLY A 77 -22.79 15.86 -1.83
C GLY A 77 -23.02 14.50 -1.17
N PRO A 78 -22.06 13.56 -1.24
CA PRO A 78 -22.21 12.25 -0.60
C PRO A 78 -22.38 12.31 0.93
N VAL A 79 -21.71 13.23 1.61
CA VAL A 79 -21.88 13.43 3.07
C VAL A 79 -23.28 13.94 3.38
N LEU A 80 -23.80 14.92 2.63
CA LEU A 80 -25.18 15.40 2.80
C LEU A 80 -26.20 14.30 2.52
N ALA A 81 -26.01 13.50 1.47
CA ALA A 81 -26.88 12.35 1.18
C ALA A 81 -26.85 11.33 2.33
N THR A 82 -25.66 11.04 2.89
CA THR A 82 -25.52 10.14 4.05
C THR A 82 -26.24 10.70 5.29
N LEU A 83 -26.10 11.99 5.57
CA LEU A 83 -26.81 12.66 6.67
C LEU A 83 -28.33 12.63 6.46
N GLY A 84 -28.80 12.82 5.23
CA GLY A 84 -30.21 12.71 4.87
C GLY A 84 -30.75 11.31 5.14
N MET A 85 -30.08 10.27 4.66
CA MET A 85 -30.47 8.87 4.90
C MET A 85 -30.47 8.52 6.39
N ALA A 86 -29.46 8.96 7.14
CA ALA A 86 -29.41 8.73 8.56
C ALA A 86 -30.50 9.51 9.33
N GLY A 87 -30.84 10.72 8.89
CA GLY A 87 -31.97 11.48 9.43
C GLY A 87 -33.31 10.76 9.24
N ILE A 88 -33.54 10.21 8.03
CA ILE A 88 -34.72 9.38 7.75
C ILE A 88 -34.71 8.12 8.62
N SER A 89 -33.57 7.45 8.75
CA SER A 89 -33.42 6.27 9.62
C SER A 89 -33.77 6.56 11.08
N ILE A 90 -33.26 7.67 11.64
CA ILE A 90 -33.60 8.10 13.00
C ILE A 90 -35.10 8.35 13.11
N TYR A 91 -35.71 9.07 12.16
CA TYR A 91 -37.14 9.31 12.16
C TYR A 91 -37.96 8.01 12.17
N LEU A 92 -37.62 7.05 11.30
CA LEU A 92 -38.30 5.75 11.23
C LEU A 92 -38.15 4.96 12.54
N ASN A 93 -36.97 4.99 13.16
CA ASN A 93 -36.72 4.35 14.46
C ASN A 93 -37.56 4.97 15.57
N LEU A 94 -37.75 6.29 15.58
CA LEU A 94 -38.61 6.98 16.54
C LEU A 94 -40.09 6.62 16.33
N VAL A 95 -40.55 6.58 15.08
CA VAL A 95 -41.93 6.18 14.75
C VAL A 95 -42.18 4.72 15.17
N HIS A 96 -41.23 3.82 14.88
CA HIS A 96 -41.32 2.42 15.30
C HIS A 96 -41.40 2.28 16.83
N ALA A 97 -40.59 3.02 17.58
CA ALA A 97 -40.65 3.03 19.05
C ALA A 97 -42.01 3.50 19.58
N ARG A 98 -42.67 4.45 18.88
CA ARG A 98 -44.02 4.91 19.23
C ARG A 98 -45.09 3.87 18.93
N PHE A 99 -45.02 3.20 17.77
CA PHE A 99 -45.96 2.14 17.41
C PHE A 99 -45.88 0.94 18.35
N THR A 100 -44.72 0.67 18.95
CA THR A 100 -44.54 -0.39 19.95
C THR A 100 -44.90 0.02 21.38
N GLY A 101 -45.22 1.29 21.62
CA GLY A 101 -45.61 1.79 22.95
C GLY A 101 -44.46 1.88 23.95
N GLY A 102 -43.20 1.79 23.52
CA GLY A 102 -42.03 1.75 24.42
C GLY A 102 -41.64 3.09 25.06
N GLY A 103 -42.30 4.18 24.68
CA GLY A 103 -42.03 5.53 25.20
C GLY A 103 -40.64 6.08 24.87
N ARG A 104 -40.22 7.14 25.57
CA ARG A 104 -38.94 7.83 25.34
C ARG A 104 -37.70 6.94 25.49
N PRO A 105 -37.62 5.98 26.43
CA PRO A 105 -36.47 5.09 26.52
C PRO A 105 -36.29 4.25 25.25
N ALA A 106 -37.38 3.73 24.66
CA ALA A 106 -37.33 2.98 23.42
C ALA A 106 -36.94 3.85 22.22
N GLU A 107 -37.42 5.10 22.18
CA GLU A 107 -37.01 6.08 21.14
C GLU A 107 -35.49 6.28 21.13
N VAL A 108 -34.88 6.49 22.29
CA VAL A 108 -33.42 6.64 22.42
C VAL A 108 -32.70 5.35 22.02
N LEU A 109 -33.17 4.21 22.52
CA LEU A 109 -32.57 2.91 22.22
C LEU A 109 -32.56 2.63 20.71
N TYR A 110 -33.70 2.85 20.03
CA TYR A 110 -33.84 2.55 18.61
C TYR A 110 -33.10 3.56 17.73
N ALA A 111 -33.01 4.84 18.12
CA ALA A 111 -32.24 5.84 17.37
C ALA A 111 -30.71 5.69 17.56
N SER A 112 -30.26 5.12 18.68
CA SER A 112 -28.85 5.08 19.07
C SER A 112 -27.89 4.46 18.03
N PRO A 113 -28.22 3.37 17.30
CA PRO A 113 -27.28 2.78 16.35
C PRO A 113 -27.01 3.70 15.15
N ALA A 114 -28.04 4.38 14.64
CA ALA A 114 -27.90 5.32 13.53
C ALA A 114 -27.06 6.54 13.92
N VAL A 115 -27.29 7.09 15.11
CA VAL A 115 -26.50 8.20 15.67
C VAL A 115 -25.06 7.77 15.91
N GLY A 116 -24.84 6.60 16.51
CA GLY A 116 -23.51 6.04 16.76
C GLY A 116 -22.72 5.84 15.46
N LEU A 117 -23.34 5.25 14.44
CA LEU A 117 -22.71 5.06 13.13
C LEU A 117 -22.34 6.39 12.47
N LEU A 118 -23.20 7.41 12.56
CA LEU A 118 -22.91 8.76 12.06
C LEU A 118 -21.70 9.39 12.77
N LEU A 119 -21.66 9.33 14.10
CA LEU A 119 -20.57 9.91 14.89
C LEU A 119 -19.23 9.24 14.57
N VAL A 120 -19.20 7.91 14.55
CA VAL A 120 -17.99 7.15 14.21
C VAL A 120 -17.55 7.44 12.77
N SER A 121 -18.49 7.52 11.82
CA SER A 121 -18.17 7.87 10.43
C SER A 121 -17.59 9.27 10.31
N ALA A 122 -18.16 10.24 11.02
CA ALA A 122 -17.67 11.62 11.05
C ALA A 122 -16.25 11.72 11.62
N LEU A 123 -15.96 10.98 12.70
CA LEU A 123 -14.62 10.89 13.29
C LEU A 123 -13.62 10.23 12.33
N ALA A 124 -14.00 9.13 11.68
CA ALA A 124 -13.16 8.44 10.69
C ALA A 124 -12.84 9.33 9.49
N TRP A 125 -13.82 10.07 8.97
CA TRP A 125 -13.58 11.04 7.90
C TRP A 125 -12.75 12.23 8.37
N ALA A 126 -12.87 12.64 9.64
CA ALA A 126 -12.04 13.71 10.19
C ALA A 126 -10.57 13.29 10.26
N SER A 127 -10.26 12.07 10.71
CA SER A 127 -8.90 11.55 10.73
C SER A 127 -8.33 11.36 9.32
N GLU A 128 -9.09 10.79 8.38
CA GLU A 128 -8.64 10.63 7.00
C GLU A 128 -8.33 11.98 6.34
N ARG A 129 -9.18 13.00 6.55
CA ARG A 129 -8.92 14.36 6.05
C ARG A 129 -7.72 15.02 6.73
N ALA A 130 -7.43 14.71 8.00
CA ALA A 130 -6.28 15.28 8.70
C ALA A 130 -4.98 14.73 8.11
N VAL A 131 -4.87 13.41 7.93
CA VAL A 131 -3.72 12.76 7.28
C VAL A 131 -3.52 13.29 5.86
N ALA A 132 -4.59 13.33 5.06
CA ALA A 132 -4.49 13.81 3.69
C ALA A 132 -4.04 15.29 3.60
N ARG A 133 -4.38 16.13 4.58
CA ARG A 133 -3.92 17.52 4.65
C ARG A 133 -2.44 17.62 5.01
N ASP A 134 -2.00 16.83 5.98
CA ASP A 134 -0.61 16.77 6.42
C ASP A 134 0.32 16.36 5.27
N GLU A 135 -0.07 15.33 4.50
CA GLU A 135 0.63 14.89 3.30
C GLU A 135 0.77 15.98 2.22
N ARG A 136 -0.16 16.94 2.17
CA ARG A 136 -0.14 18.08 1.24
C ARG A 136 0.55 19.32 1.81
N GLY A 137 1.00 19.30 3.06
CA GLY A 137 1.51 20.48 3.75
C GLY A 137 0.45 21.57 3.96
N GLU A 138 -0.84 21.21 3.92
CA GLU A 138 -1.94 22.15 4.13
C GLU A 138 -2.11 22.45 5.62
N THR A 139 -2.20 23.74 5.96
CA THR A 139 -2.51 24.14 7.35
C THR A 139 -4.02 24.12 7.56
N PRO A 140 -4.56 23.30 8.49
CA PRO A 140 -6.01 23.24 8.69
C PRO A 140 -6.53 24.56 9.25
N MET A 141 -7.65 25.04 8.71
CA MET A 141 -8.37 26.17 9.29
C MET A 141 -8.77 25.83 10.73
N ARG A 142 -8.23 26.58 11.69
CA ARG A 142 -8.62 26.46 13.10
C ARG A 142 -9.96 27.14 13.32
N LEU A 143 -10.91 26.38 13.88
CA LEU A 143 -12.15 26.97 14.35
C LEU A 143 -11.85 28.03 15.42
N PRO A 144 -12.65 29.11 15.48
CA PRO A 144 -12.58 30.04 16.61
C PRO A 144 -12.73 29.28 17.93
N ALA A 145 -11.85 29.57 18.89
CA ALA A 145 -11.85 28.94 20.22
C ALA A 145 -12.92 29.56 21.13
N TYR A 146 -14.15 29.68 20.63
CA TYR A 146 -15.29 30.04 21.48
C TYR A 146 -15.68 28.85 22.34
N GLY A 147 -15.93 29.09 23.62
CA GLY A 147 -16.58 28.08 24.48
C GLY A 147 -18.00 27.78 24.00
N ALA A 148 -18.60 26.69 24.50
CA ALA A 148 -19.96 26.29 24.13
C ALA A 148 -21.00 27.41 24.35
N LEU A 149 -20.87 28.17 25.44
CA LEU A 149 -21.72 29.33 25.71
C LEU A 149 -21.50 30.47 24.71
N GLY A 150 -20.28 30.65 24.18
CA GLY A 150 -20.01 31.64 23.15
C GLY A 150 -20.73 31.32 21.84
N TRP A 151 -20.74 30.04 21.46
CA TRP A 151 -21.52 29.58 20.30
C TRP A 151 -23.03 29.72 20.49
N ALA A 152 -23.52 29.54 21.71
CA ALA A 152 -24.95 29.61 22.02
C ALA A 152 -25.45 31.07 22.13
N LEU A 153 -24.73 31.92 22.88
CA LEU A 153 -25.16 33.28 23.21
C LEU A 153 -24.76 34.30 22.14
N ALA A 154 -23.58 34.18 21.54
CA ALA A 154 -23.05 35.08 20.52
C ALA A 154 -23.03 34.40 19.15
N ARG A 155 -24.16 33.74 18.80
CA ARG A 155 -24.27 32.90 17.60
C ARG A 155 -23.95 33.67 16.32
N ASN A 156 -24.48 34.87 16.17
CA ASN A 156 -24.33 35.65 14.93
C ASN A 156 -22.89 36.10 14.73
N GLU A 157 -22.24 36.55 15.79
CA GLU A 157 -20.84 36.98 15.81
C GLU A 157 -19.90 35.79 15.58
N ALA A 158 -20.19 34.64 16.20
CA ALA A 158 -19.42 33.42 16.02
C ALA A 158 -19.48 32.91 14.56
N ILE A 159 -20.67 32.93 13.95
CA ILE A 159 -20.87 32.55 12.55
C ILE A 159 -20.18 33.54 11.61
N THR A 160 -20.28 34.85 11.88
CA THR A 160 -19.66 35.89 11.05
C THR A 160 -18.15 35.78 11.07
N ASN A 161 -17.54 35.66 12.26
CA ASN A 161 -16.10 35.47 12.41
C ASN A 161 -15.60 34.17 11.77
N LEU A 162 -16.38 33.08 11.89
CA LEU A 162 -16.07 31.82 11.22
C LEU A 162 -16.07 32.00 9.69
N ARG A 163 -17.07 32.70 9.15
CA ARG A 163 -17.18 32.98 7.71
C ARG A 163 -16.00 33.82 7.23
N GLU A 164 -15.65 34.89 7.93
CA GLU A 164 -14.52 35.75 7.59
C GLU A 164 -13.20 34.97 7.56
N ARG A 165 -12.96 34.12 8.57
CA ARG A 165 -11.78 33.23 8.60
C ARG A 165 -11.78 32.21 7.47
N ALA A 166 -12.94 31.64 7.16
CA ALA A 166 -13.07 30.69 6.05
C ALA A 166 -12.76 31.36 4.72
N VAL A 167 -13.28 32.58 4.49
CA VAL A 167 -12.95 33.38 3.31
C VAL A 167 -11.45 33.67 3.27
N ALA A 168 -10.86 34.17 4.35
CA ALA A 168 -9.43 34.46 4.43
C ALA A 168 -8.56 33.21 4.18
N HIS A 169 -8.97 32.05 4.70
CA HIS A 169 -8.24 30.80 4.51
C HIS A 169 -8.27 30.33 3.05
N VAL A 170 -9.42 30.46 2.38
CA VAL A 170 -9.57 30.10 0.96
C VAL A 170 -8.83 31.09 0.06
N THR A 171 -8.84 32.39 0.37
CA THR A 171 -8.23 33.43 -0.48
C THR A 171 -6.73 33.60 -0.27
N SER A 172 -6.18 33.23 0.90
CA SER A 172 -4.74 33.38 1.23
C SER A 172 -3.81 32.38 0.56
N GLY A 173 -4.33 31.42 -0.22
CA GLY A 173 -3.51 30.36 -0.82
C GLY A 173 -2.96 29.34 0.19
N ALA A 174 -3.38 29.42 1.45
CA ALA A 174 -3.06 28.43 2.48
C ALA A 174 -3.64 27.03 2.19
N SER A 175 -4.61 26.97 1.26
CA SER A 175 -5.03 25.75 0.59
C SER A 175 -4.35 25.67 -0.78
N VAL A 176 -3.41 24.74 -0.95
CA VAL A 176 -2.77 24.49 -2.24
C VAL A 176 -3.88 24.07 -3.24
N PRO A 177 -3.97 24.68 -4.44
CA PRO A 177 -4.94 24.27 -5.45
C PRO A 177 -4.82 22.76 -5.69
N HIS A 178 -5.94 22.05 -5.55
CA HIS A 178 -5.98 20.61 -5.76
C HIS A 178 -5.44 20.34 -7.18
N PRO A 179 -4.35 19.56 -7.35
CA PRO A 179 -3.97 19.11 -8.67
C PRO A 179 -5.21 18.41 -9.27
N PRO A 180 -5.56 18.66 -10.54
CA PRO A 180 -6.74 18.04 -11.13
C PRO A 180 -6.65 16.55 -10.85
N ALA A 181 -7.68 16.00 -10.21
CA ALA A 181 -7.71 14.62 -9.76
C ALA A 181 -7.15 13.78 -10.89
N SER A 182 -5.95 13.19 -10.69
CA SER A 182 -5.35 12.32 -11.69
C SER A 182 -6.45 11.36 -12.07
N ALA A 183 -6.86 11.39 -13.35
CA ALA A 183 -7.99 10.61 -13.83
C ALA A 183 -7.78 9.23 -13.22
N VAL A 184 -8.70 8.80 -12.34
CA VAL A 184 -8.58 7.50 -11.68
C VAL A 184 -8.45 6.55 -12.84
N GLU A 185 -7.23 6.08 -13.08
CA GLU A 185 -6.96 5.17 -14.16
C GLU A 185 -7.87 4.00 -13.81
N ARG A 186 -8.91 3.79 -14.63
CA ARG A 186 -9.77 2.62 -14.47
C ARG A 186 -8.83 1.46 -14.71
N LYS A 187 -8.17 0.99 -13.65
CA LYS A 187 -7.33 -0.18 -13.69
C LYS A 187 -8.28 -1.28 -14.11
N ASP A 188 -8.09 -1.74 -15.34
CA ASP A 188 -8.82 -2.87 -15.88
C ASP A 188 -8.75 -4.01 -14.87
N HIS A 189 -9.83 -4.79 -14.74
CA HIS A 189 -9.89 -5.91 -13.80
C HIS A 189 -8.70 -6.85 -14.01
N ARG A 190 -8.24 -6.98 -15.26
CA ARG A 190 -7.03 -7.71 -15.63
C ARG A 190 -5.74 -7.09 -15.09
N ALA A 191 -5.64 -5.77 -15.04
CA ALA A 191 -4.51 -5.04 -14.46
C ALA A 191 -4.45 -5.19 -12.93
N LEU A 192 -5.61 -5.15 -12.25
CA LEU A 192 -5.70 -5.42 -10.81
C LEU A 192 -5.31 -6.87 -10.48
N MET A 193 -5.80 -7.82 -11.26
CA MET A 193 -5.42 -9.23 -11.09
C MET A 193 -3.93 -9.43 -11.32
N ARG A 194 -3.36 -8.84 -12.39
CA ARG A 194 -1.91 -8.87 -12.64
C ARG A 194 -1.11 -8.28 -11.47
N GLU A 195 -1.52 -7.14 -10.94
CA GLU A 195 -0.85 -6.53 -9.78
C GLU A 195 -0.93 -7.44 -8.54
N LYS A 196 -2.10 -8.04 -8.28
CA LYS A 196 -2.30 -8.93 -7.13
C LYS A 196 -1.50 -10.22 -7.27
N PHE A 197 -1.54 -10.86 -8.44
CA PHE A 197 -0.79 -12.07 -8.76
C PHE A 197 0.72 -11.83 -8.77
N SER A 198 1.19 -10.66 -9.21
CA SER A 198 2.62 -10.33 -9.19
C SER A 198 3.23 -10.20 -7.78
N ARG A 199 2.39 -10.01 -6.76
CA ARG A 199 2.80 -9.94 -5.35
C ARG A 199 2.59 -11.26 -4.60
N MET A 200 1.93 -12.24 -5.23
CA MET A 200 1.59 -13.53 -4.64
C MET A 200 2.75 -14.50 -4.86
N ASP A 201 2.95 -15.44 -3.93
CA ASP A 201 3.88 -16.54 -4.16
C ASP A 201 3.40 -17.33 -5.39
N PRO A 202 4.26 -17.61 -6.38
CA PRO A 202 3.90 -18.44 -7.53
C PRO A 202 3.27 -19.78 -7.15
N ALA A 203 3.62 -20.37 -5.99
CA ALA A 203 2.98 -21.60 -5.52
C ALA A 203 1.48 -21.42 -5.21
N ASP A 204 1.14 -20.39 -4.44
CA ASP A 204 -0.25 -20.06 -4.09
C ASP A 204 -1.07 -19.72 -5.34
N ALA A 205 -0.46 -19.01 -6.30
CA ALA A 205 -1.12 -18.63 -7.54
C ALA A 205 -1.47 -19.86 -8.40
N VAL A 206 -0.59 -20.87 -8.42
CA VAL A 206 -0.85 -22.15 -9.10
C VAL A 206 -2.00 -22.91 -8.45
N GLU A 207 -2.02 -23.01 -7.11
CA GLU A 207 -3.09 -23.70 -6.38
C GLU A 207 -4.47 -23.04 -6.58
N ILE A 208 -4.51 -21.70 -6.54
CA ILE A 208 -5.73 -20.94 -6.81
C ILE A 208 -6.20 -21.12 -8.26
N ALA A 209 -5.28 -21.12 -9.22
CA ALA A 209 -5.61 -21.31 -10.62
C ALA A 209 -6.13 -22.73 -10.90
N ALA A 210 -5.49 -23.75 -10.31
CA ALA A 210 -5.90 -25.15 -10.45
C ALA A 210 -7.27 -25.42 -9.81
N SER A 211 -7.52 -24.91 -8.59
CA SER A 211 -8.82 -25.05 -7.93
C SER A 211 -9.96 -24.33 -8.65
N SER A 212 -9.67 -23.21 -9.32
CA SER A 212 -10.65 -22.45 -10.11
C SER A 212 -10.93 -23.05 -11.49
N HIS A 213 -10.00 -23.83 -12.03
CA HIS A 213 -10.08 -24.43 -13.35
C HIS A 213 -9.64 -25.90 -13.35
N PRO A 214 -10.44 -26.80 -12.73
CA PRO A 214 -10.07 -28.20 -12.55
C PRO A 214 -9.90 -28.96 -13.88
N ASP A 215 -10.54 -28.49 -14.96
CA ASP A 215 -10.50 -29.15 -16.27
C ASP A 215 -9.30 -28.74 -17.15
N LYS A 216 -8.45 -27.82 -16.69
CA LYS A 216 -7.31 -27.31 -17.48
C LYS A 216 -6.04 -28.11 -17.25
N SER A 217 -5.32 -28.39 -18.32
CA SER A 217 -4.01 -29.06 -18.25
C SER A 217 -2.94 -28.15 -17.64
N HIS A 218 -1.86 -28.75 -17.12
CA HIS A 218 -0.73 -28.00 -16.54
C HIS A 218 -0.11 -26.98 -17.49
N ALA A 219 -0.07 -27.28 -18.80
CA ALA A 219 0.44 -26.37 -19.81
C ALA A 219 -0.47 -25.15 -20.00
N GLU A 220 -1.78 -25.37 -20.03
CA GLU A 220 -2.77 -24.29 -20.14
C GLU A 220 -2.82 -23.43 -18.87
N LEU A 221 -2.60 -24.01 -17.70
CA LEU A 221 -2.47 -23.26 -16.44
C LEU A 221 -1.21 -22.37 -16.44
N ALA A 222 -0.07 -22.89 -16.91
CA ALA A 222 1.16 -22.11 -17.05
C ALA A 222 1.00 -20.94 -18.04
N GLU A 223 0.36 -21.17 -19.19
CA GLU A 223 0.07 -20.12 -20.18
C GLU A 223 -0.90 -19.06 -19.63
N MET A 224 -1.92 -19.51 -18.88
CA MET A 224 -2.84 -18.61 -18.20
C MET A 224 -2.12 -17.74 -17.17
N LEU A 225 -1.26 -18.31 -16.32
CA LEU A 225 -0.50 -17.57 -15.32
C LEU A 225 0.51 -16.60 -15.96
N ALA A 226 1.13 -16.98 -17.08
CA ALA A 226 2.00 -16.10 -17.86
C ALA A 226 1.25 -14.84 -18.36
N THR A 227 -0.03 -14.98 -18.71
CA THR A 227 -0.89 -13.86 -19.10
C THR A 227 -1.11 -12.85 -17.96
N TYR A 228 -1.03 -13.32 -16.71
CA TYR A 228 -1.08 -12.50 -15.49
C TYR A 228 0.30 -12.10 -14.97
N GLY A 229 1.37 -12.33 -15.74
CA GLY A 229 2.73 -11.90 -15.41
C GLY A 229 3.48 -12.82 -14.45
N ILE A 230 2.94 -14.00 -14.13
CA ILE A 230 3.64 -15.02 -13.34
C ILE A 230 4.25 -16.02 -14.33
N THR A 231 5.57 -16.02 -14.43
CA THR A 231 6.30 -16.97 -15.27
C THR A 231 6.55 -18.26 -14.48
N VAL A 232 5.77 -19.29 -14.75
CA VAL A 232 5.88 -20.63 -14.14
C VAL A 232 6.01 -21.64 -15.28
N SER A 233 6.96 -22.58 -15.20
CA SER A 233 7.06 -23.63 -16.20
C SER A 233 5.99 -24.71 -15.98
N THR A 234 5.64 -25.45 -17.02
CA THR A 234 4.71 -26.59 -16.91
C THR A 234 5.19 -27.63 -15.87
N LEU A 235 6.51 -27.77 -15.72
CA LEU A 235 7.12 -28.65 -14.72
C LEU A 235 6.88 -28.14 -13.30
N ASP A 236 7.04 -26.83 -13.09
CA ASP A 236 6.83 -26.21 -11.77
C ASP A 236 5.36 -26.35 -11.35
N VAL A 237 4.41 -26.15 -12.28
CA VAL A 237 2.97 -26.38 -12.02
C VAL A 237 2.72 -27.82 -11.58
N ALA A 238 3.28 -28.80 -12.31
CA ALA A 238 3.12 -30.22 -11.97
C ALA A 238 3.79 -30.60 -10.64
N LEU A 239 4.91 -29.95 -10.30
CA LEU A 239 5.64 -30.17 -9.06
C LEU A 239 4.89 -29.58 -7.86
N ILE A 240 4.34 -28.37 -7.99
CA ILE A 240 3.56 -27.68 -6.96
C ILE A 240 2.26 -28.43 -6.67
N LEU A 241 1.54 -28.87 -7.71
CA LEU A 241 0.31 -29.65 -7.56
C LEU A 241 0.55 -31.09 -7.11
N SER A 242 1.81 -31.48 -6.87
CA SER A 242 2.20 -32.83 -6.46
C SER A 242 1.70 -33.94 -7.41
N GLU A 243 1.44 -33.59 -8.68
CA GLU A 243 1.01 -34.50 -9.73
C GLU A 243 2.16 -34.97 -10.63
N ALA A 244 3.40 -34.55 -10.34
CA ALA A 244 4.59 -35.07 -11.00
C ALA A 244 4.78 -36.56 -10.68
N ALA A 245 4.03 -37.42 -11.37
CA ALA A 245 4.47 -38.74 -11.74
C ALA A 245 5.81 -38.54 -12.46
N VAL A 246 6.90 -38.71 -11.73
CA VAL A 246 8.26 -38.64 -12.24
C VAL A 246 8.29 -39.51 -13.50
N PRO A 247 8.43 -38.93 -14.72
CA PRO A 247 8.63 -39.78 -15.87
C PRO A 247 9.97 -40.47 -15.62
N THR A 248 9.93 -41.78 -15.38
CA THR A 248 11.13 -42.61 -15.35
C THR A 248 11.71 -42.62 -16.75
N VAL A 249 12.49 -41.61 -17.08
CA VAL A 249 13.31 -41.58 -18.28
C VAL A 249 14.40 -42.62 -18.07
N LYS A 250 14.27 -43.77 -18.74
CA LYS A 250 15.38 -44.71 -18.91
C LYS A 250 16.41 -44.03 -19.79
N LEU A 251 17.38 -43.36 -19.17
CA LEU A 251 18.60 -42.93 -19.83
C LEU A 251 19.42 -44.19 -20.13
N ASP A 252 19.40 -44.63 -21.39
CA ASP A 252 20.44 -45.53 -21.90
C ASP A 252 21.77 -44.78 -21.84
N ARG A 253 22.57 -45.08 -20.81
CA ARG A 253 23.93 -44.56 -20.68
C ARG A 253 24.76 -45.12 -21.84
N VAL A 254 25.09 -44.26 -22.79
CA VAL A 254 26.28 -44.46 -23.64
C VAL A 254 27.49 -44.63 -22.72
N PRO A 255 28.41 -45.58 -22.97
CA PRO A 255 29.55 -45.84 -22.11
C PRO A 255 30.35 -44.57 -21.83
N GLN A 256 30.46 -44.25 -20.55
CA GLN A 256 31.19 -43.13 -20.00
C GLN A 256 32.67 -43.25 -20.39
N PRO A 257 33.28 -42.26 -21.08
CA PRO A 257 34.72 -42.21 -21.21
C PRO A 257 35.32 -42.06 -19.81
N THR A 258 36.34 -42.86 -19.56
CA THR A 258 37.07 -43.02 -18.31
C THR A 258 37.35 -41.68 -17.62
N ALA A 259 37.10 -41.63 -16.32
CA ALA A 259 37.29 -40.46 -15.46
C ALA A 259 38.69 -39.84 -15.66
N ALA A 260 38.74 -38.57 -16.05
CA ALA A 260 39.94 -37.76 -15.93
C ALA A 260 40.15 -37.37 -14.46
N PRO A 261 41.40 -37.37 -13.96
CA PRO A 261 41.71 -37.24 -12.55
C PRO A 261 41.42 -35.82 -12.03
N THR A 262 41.08 -35.76 -10.75
CA THR A 262 40.87 -34.56 -9.93
C THR A 262 42.06 -33.60 -10.08
N PRO A 263 41.84 -32.29 -10.36
CA PRO A 263 42.97 -31.36 -10.46
C PRO A 263 43.53 -31.05 -9.07
N ALA A 264 44.85 -31.19 -8.95
CA ALA A 264 45.62 -30.83 -7.78
C ALA A 264 45.62 -29.31 -7.52
N ILE A 265 45.66 -28.95 -6.24
CA ILE A 265 45.87 -27.59 -5.73
C ILE A 265 47.22 -27.08 -6.29
N GLY A 266 47.19 -26.13 -7.22
CA GLY A 266 48.40 -25.53 -7.82
C GLY A 266 48.35 -25.29 -9.35
N ALA A 267 47.26 -25.60 -10.04
CA ALA A 267 47.18 -25.42 -11.49
C ALA A 267 47.16 -23.93 -11.91
N LYS A 268 48.16 -23.51 -12.69
CA LYS A 268 48.15 -22.24 -13.45
C LYS A 268 47.21 -22.39 -14.64
N MET A 269 46.02 -21.78 -14.60
CA MET A 269 45.15 -21.69 -15.76
C MET A 269 45.65 -20.64 -16.76
N ARG A 270 45.70 -21.03 -18.04
CA ARG A 270 45.93 -20.13 -19.18
C ARG A 270 44.66 -19.34 -19.51
N GLY A 271 44.88 -18.10 -19.94
CA GLY A 271 43.85 -17.10 -20.16
C GLY A 271 43.18 -17.20 -21.52
N GLU A 272 41.88 -17.46 -21.49
CA GLU A 272 40.95 -16.92 -22.47
C GLU A 272 39.98 -16.03 -21.68
N CYS A 273 40.33 -14.75 -21.59
CA CYS A 273 39.47 -13.75 -20.96
C CYS A 273 38.38 -13.33 -21.94
N ALA A 274 37.16 -13.20 -21.43
CA ALA A 274 36.04 -12.61 -22.16
C ALA A 274 36.44 -11.24 -22.74
N PRO A 275 35.99 -10.88 -23.95
CA PRO A 275 36.47 -9.72 -24.71
C PRO A 275 36.30 -8.34 -24.04
N ASN A 276 35.57 -8.25 -22.92
CA ASN A 276 35.29 -7.00 -22.21
C ASN A 276 35.90 -6.92 -20.79
N ALA A 277 36.74 -7.88 -20.39
CA ALA A 277 37.28 -7.87 -19.03
C ALA A 277 38.41 -6.82 -18.86
N PRO A 278 38.49 -6.12 -17.72
CA PRO A 278 39.49 -5.08 -17.49
C PRO A 278 40.90 -5.67 -17.48
N GLN A 279 41.85 -4.97 -18.11
CA GLN A 279 43.26 -5.36 -18.09
C GLN A 279 43.82 -5.16 -16.67
N ILE A 280 43.83 -6.22 -15.87
CA ILE A 280 44.37 -6.22 -14.51
C ILE A 280 45.82 -6.72 -14.41
N THR A 281 46.48 -6.92 -15.55
CA THR A 281 47.89 -7.31 -15.67
C THR A 281 48.79 -6.11 -15.34
N GLY A 282 49.72 -6.27 -14.40
CA GLY A 282 50.63 -5.20 -13.96
C GLY A 282 50.13 -4.34 -12.79
N LEU A 283 48.85 -4.42 -12.44
CA LEU A 283 48.30 -3.74 -11.26
C LEU A 283 48.73 -4.40 -9.95
N SER A 284 48.90 -3.59 -8.90
CA SER A 284 49.06 -4.11 -7.54
C SER A 284 47.85 -4.98 -7.15
N LYS A 285 48.02 -5.92 -6.21
CA LYS A 285 46.91 -6.78 -5.74
C LYS A 285 45.71 -5.95 -5.26
N ALA A 286 46.00 -4.82 -4.64
CA ALA A 286 45.00 -3.88 -4.15
C ALA A 286 44.22 -3.21 -5.29
N ASP A 287 44.92 -2.72 -6.31
CA ASP A 287 44.31 -1.98 -7.41
C ASP A 287 43.52 -2.92 -8.33
N ALA A 288 44.02 -4.13 -8.54
CA ALA A 288 43.30 -5.16 -9.28
C ALA A 288 41.93 -5.51 -8.66
N ILE A 289 41.84 -5.55 -7.32
CA ILE A 289 40.57 -5.79 -6.61
C ILE A 289 39.61 -4.62 -6.83
N THR A 290 40.07 -3.38 -6.71
CA THR A 290 39.22 -2.20 -6.90
C THR A 290 38.77 -2.05 -8.35
N THR A 291 39.66 -2.26 -9.32
CA THR A 291 39.32 -2.21 -10.74
C THR A 291 38.31 -3.29 -11.11
N MET A 292 38.47 -4.50 -10.58
CA MET A 292 37.52 -5.59 -10.80
C MET A 292 36.16 -5.32 -10.14
N ALA A 293 36.15 -4.77 -8.92
CA ALA A 293 34.92 -4.37 -8.25
C ALA A 293 34.17 -3.30 -9.06
N HIS A 294 34.87 -2.27 -9.56
CA HIS A 294 34.25 -1.25 -10.40
C HIS A 294 33.66 -1.81 -11.69
N HIS A 295 34.32 -2.78 -12.32
CA HIS A 295 33.81 -3.41 -13.53
C HIS A 295 32.55 -4.27 -13.31
N LEU A 296 32.43 -4.91 -12.14
CA LEU A 296 31.33 -5.84 -11.84
C LEU A 296 30.08 -5.21 -11.22
N GLY A 297 30.07 -3.89 -11.00
CA GLY A 297 28.92 -3.19 -10.40
C GLY A 297 29.27 -2.21 -9.28
N GLY A 298 30.56 -1.91 -9.06
CA GLY A 298 31.01 -0.95 -8.05
C GLY A 298 31.49 -1.61 -6.75
N LEU A 299 31.76 -0.78 -5.74
CA LEU A 299 32.30 -1.23 -4.45
C LEU A 299 31.30 -2.07 -3.62
N ASP A 300 30.05 -2.18 -4.05
CA ASP A 300 29.01 -3.01 -3.40
C ASP A 300 28.96 -4.45 -3.91
N THR A 301 29.79 -4.79 -4.90
CA THR A 301 29.86 -6.15 -5.46
C THR A 301 30.30 -7.17 -4.38
N PRO A 302 29.61 -8.33 -4.26
CA PRO A 302 29.98 -9.36 -3.29
C PRO A 302 31.39 -9.90 -3.54
N ALA A 303 32.13 -10.14 -2.44
CA ALA A 303 33.54 -10.52 -2.48
C ALA A 303 33.80 -11.87 -3.19
N GLU A 304 32.83 -12.78 -3.17
CA GLU A 304 32.90 -14.09 -3.83
C GLU A 304 32.89 -13.96 -5.36
N THR A 305 32.08 -13.05 -5.89
CA THR A 305 32.04 -12.75 -7.33
C THR A 305 33.35 -12.15 -7.81
N ILE A 306 33.94 -11.24 -7.02
CA ILE A 306 35.25 -10.65 -7.31
C ILE A 306 36.37 -11.70 -7.24
N ALA A 307 36.33 -12.58 -6.23
CA ALA A 307 37.31 -13.67 -6.09
C ALA A 307 37.26 -14.62 -7.29
N THR A 308 36.05 -14.98 -7.72
CA THR A 308 35.82 -15.84 -8.88
C THR A 308 36.31 -15.18 -10.17
N ALA A 309 36.05 -13.88 -10.35
CA ALA A 309 36.54 -13.14 -11.50
C ALA A 309 38.07 -13.04 -11.51
N LEU A 310 38.70 -12.68 -10.39
CA LEU A 310 40.16 -12.61 -10.27
C LEU A 310 40.84 -13.98 -10.48
N ALA A 311 40.21 -15.06 -10.04
CA ALA A 311 40.69 -16.42 -10.29
C ALA A 311 40.67 -16.77 -11.79
N LYS A 312 39.65 -16.35 -12.54
CA LYS A 312 39.60 -16.50 -14.01
C LYS A 312 40.74 -15.75 -14.72
N HIS A 313 41.23 -14.66 -14.11
CA HIS A 313 42.40 -13.91 -14.58
C HIS A 313 43.74 -14.43 -14.04
N GLY A 314 43.77 -15.62 -13.41
CA GLY A 314 44.99 -16.22 -12.88
C GLY A 314 45.55 -15.55 -11.63
N ARG A 315 44.74 -14.76 -10.92
CA ARG A 315 45.13 -14.09 -9.66
C ARG A 315 44.18 -14.50 -8.53
N PRO A 316 44.27 -15.73 -8.00
CA PRO A 316 43.45 -16.12 -6.87
C PRO A 316 43.77 -15.24 -5.65
N VAL A 317 42.74 -14.68 -5.03
CA VAL A 317 42.85 -13.85 -3.82
C VAL A 317 41.78 -14.30 -2.84
N ASP A 318 42.15 -14.36 -1.57
CA ASP A 318 41.25 -14.74 -0.48
C ASP A 318 40.10 -13.72 -0.29
N THR A 319 38.91 -14.24 0.02
CA THR A 319 37.68 -13.44 0.17
C THR A 319 37.75 -12.52 1.39
N ALA A 320 38.46 -12.90 2.47
CA ALA A 320 38.65 -12.03 3.63
C ALA A 320 39.52 -10.81 3.26
N TYR A 321 40.59 -11.02 2.48
CA TYR A 321 41.43 -9.94 1.98
C TYR A 321 40.65 -8.99 1.05
N ILE A 322 39.81 -9.53 0.16
CA ILE A 322 38.95 -8.73 -0.73
C ILE A 322 37.98 -7.86 0.08
N ARG A 323 37.27 -8.43 1.08
CA ARG A 323 36.36 -7.68 1.95
C ARG A 323 37.07 -6.53 2.67
N HIS A 324 38.24 -6.79 3.24
CA HIS A 324 39.04 -5.76 3.90
C HIS A 324 39.46 -4.64 2.94
N ARG A 325 39.89 -4.97 1.72
CA ARG A 325 40.29 -3.96 0.72
C ARG A 325 39.11 -3.12 0.22
N ILE A 326 37.94 -3.73 -0.01
CA ILE A 326 36.73 -3.00 -0.41
C ILE A 326 36.27 -2.07 0.71
N SER A 327 36.25 -2.54 1.96
CA SER A 327 35.92 -1.70 3.13
C SER A 327 36.85 -0.48 3.22
N LYS A 328 38.15 -0.68 3.06
CA LYS A 328 39.13 0.41 3.06
C LYS A 328 38.92 1.38 1.88
N ALA A 329 38.58 0.88 0.70
CA ALA A 329 38.28 1.70 -0.47
C ALA A 329 37.01 2.55 -0.27
N LYS A 330 35.93 1.97 0.29
CA LYS A 330 34.71 2.69 0.65
C LYS A 330 34.97 3.81 1.65
N LYS A 331 35.75 3.53 2.70
CA LYS A 331 36.12 4.53 3.71
C LYS A 331 36.88 5.70 3.08
N LYS A 332 37.86 5.41 2.22
CA LYS A 332 38.62 6.45 1.51
C LYS A 332 37.74 7.28 0.56
N ALA A 333 36.79 6.65 -0.13
CA ALA A 333 35.84 7.37 -0.98
C ALA A 333 34.94 8.31 -0.18
N ALA A 334 34.42 7.86 0.97
CA ALA A 334 33.60 8.69 1.86
C ALA A 334 34.39 9.88 2.43
N GLU A 335 35.65 9.68 2.83
CA GLU A 335 36.54 10.76 3.29
C GLU A 335 36.81 11.79 2.19
N ALA A 336 37.01 11.35 0.94
CA ALA A 336 37.22 12.25 -0.20
C ALA A 336 35.96 13.07 -0.52
N THR A 337 34.76 12.47 -0.45
CA THR A 337 33.49 13.19 -0.62
C THR A 337 33.30 14.24 0.47
N ALA A 338 33.55 13.89 1.74
CA ALA A 338 33.45 14.83 2.85
C ALA A 338 34.43 16.01 2.73
N GLN A 339 35.67 15.76 2.28
CA GLN A 339 36.64 16.82 2.02
C GLN A 339 36.21 17.74 0.86
N THR A 340 35.63 17.16 -0.20
CA THR A 340 35.11 17.94 -1.34
C THR A 340 33.94 18.83 -0.92
N GLU A 341 33.03 18.31 -0.10
CA GLU A 341 31.92 19.09 0.46
C GLU A 341 32.40 20.20 1.39
N GLN A 342 33.42 19.94 2.23
CA GLN A 342 34.02 20.96 3.09
C GLN A 342 34.72 22.05 2.29
N GLN A 343 35.49 21.69 1.25
CA GLN A 343 36.12 22.65 0.35
C GLN A 343 35.10 23.46 -0.42
N ARG A 344 34.00 22.84 -0.87
CA ARG A 344 32.89 23.54 -1.52
C ARG A 344 32.20 24.50 -0.56
N ALA A 345 31.91 24.07 0.66
CA ALA A 345 31.31 24.93 1.68
C ALA A 345 32.23 26.09 2.10
N GLU A 346 33.55 25.87 2.13
CA GLU A 346 34.52 26.93 2.41
C GLU A 346 34.65 27.90 1.23
N TYR A 347 34.65 27.39 0.00
CA TYR A 347 34.61 28.21 -1.21
C TYR A 347 33.33 29.06 -1.27
N GLU A 348 32.16 28.47 -1.01
CA GLU A 348 30.88 29.17 -0.92
C GLU A 348 30.86 30.20 0.23
N ARG A 349 31.52 29.95 1.37
CA ARG A 349 31.68 30.98 2.42
C ARG A 349 32.60 32.13 2.01
N ARG A 350 33.67 31.86 1.27
CA ARG A 350 34.64 32.89 0.88
C ARG A 350 34.19 33.70 -0.33
N HIS A 351 33.36 33.14 -1.22
CA HIS A 351 33.01 33.74 -2.51
C HIS A 351 31.49 33.86 -2.71
N GLY A 352 30.68 33.34 -1.79
CA GLY A 352 29.24 33.54 -1.73
C GLY A 352 28.94 34.98 -1.35
N ASN A 353 28.64 35.76 -2.38
CA ASN A 353 28.27 37.16 -2.31
C ASN A 353 27.18 37.38 -1.26
N GLY A 354 27.46 38.22 -0.27
CA GLY A 354 26.46 38.81 0.61
C GLY A 354 25.52 39.66 -0.26
N GLY A 355 24.53 39.00 -0.84
CA GLY A 355 23.41 39.65 -1.50
C GLY A 355 22.60 40.38 -0.44
N TYR A 356 22.92 41.68 -0.28
CA TYR A 356 22.08 42.64 0.41
C TYR A 356 20.66 42.58 -0.18
N ALA A 357 19.68 42.32 0.68
CA ALA A 357 18.31 42.79 0.56
C ALA A 357 17.81 43.10 1.97
#